data_AF-A0AAE1GL51-F1
#
_entry.id   AF-A0AAE1GL51-F1
#
_cell.length_a   1.000
_cell.length_b   1.000
_cell.length_c   1.000
_cell.angle_alpha   90.00
_cell.angle_beta   90.00
_cell.angle_gamma   90.00
#
_symmetry.space_group_name_H-M   'P 1'
#
loop_
_entity.id
_entity.type
_entity.pdbx_description
1 polymer ?
#
loop_
_entity_poly.entity_id
_entity_poly.type
_entity_poly.pdbx_seq_one_letter_code
_entity_poly.pdbx_strand_id
1 'polypeptide(L)'
;MNRQQTAIAKRAQIIALHDEGLSSRVIAQRLAVSRTTVQKWIHRHEEIGNLLDAERRPRPRLTSRAQDEAIQQAVRDDPFTNAVSIRKRLRLNVNAQTVRRRLREAGLRHRIPARKERLSEEHRAARLAYARQYVDKGLDFWSRVMFTGEKNIQQHKPWNRPQMETLYITHECANIVIPQLRPSKHIRGGQERTCHGEGLGVDLHSRHG
;
A
#
# COMPACT_ATOMS: atom_id res chain seq x y z
N MET A 1 -11.21 -19.82 -17.16
CA MET A 1 -10.20 -20.90 -17.19
C MET A 1 -8.81 -20.27 -17.31
N ASN A 2 -7.86 -20.61 -16.45
CA ASN A 2 -6.53 -19.99 -16.40
C ASN A 2 -5.72 -20.33 -17.69
N ARG A 3 -4.98 -19.37 -18.26
CA ARG A 3 -4.12 -19.57 -19.46
C ARG A 3 -3.15 -20.74 -19.33
N GLN A 4 -2.66 -21.01 -18.12
CA GLN A 4 -1.79 -22.17 -17.88
C GLN A 4 -2.54 -23.50 -17.90
N GLN A 5 -3.75 -23.55 -17.34
CA GLN A 5 -4.58 -24.76 -17.34
C GLN A 5 -4.99 -25.16 -18.76
N THR A 6 -5.35 -24.19 -19.60
CA THR A 6 -5.71 -24.46 -21.01
C THR A 6 -4.50 -24.90 -21.82
N ALA A 7 -3.30 -24.38 -21.52
CA ALA A 7 -2.06 -24.82 -22.16
C ALA A 7 -1.68 -26.25 -21.79
N ILE A 8 -1.78 -26.63 -20.51
CA ILE A 8 -1.49 -28.01 -20.06
C ILE A 8 -2.48 -29.00 -20.68
N ALA A 9 -3.77 -28.68 -20.70
CA ALA A 9 -4.79 -29.53 -21.32
C ALA A 9 -4.50 -29.78 -22.81
N LYS A 10 -4.13 -28.74 -23.56
CA LYS A 10 -3.74 -28.89 -24.97
C LYS A 10 -2.50 -29.77 -25.15
N ARG A 11 -1.51 -29.68 -24.27
CA ARG A 11 -0.29 -30.51 -24.34
C ARG A 11 -0.60 -31.97 -24.01
N ALA A 12 -1.47 -32.21 -23.03
CA ALA A 12 -1.94 -33.56 -22.71
C ALA A 12 -2.72 -34.18 -23.88
N GLN A 13 -3.57 -33.41 -24.56
CA GLN A 13 -4.26 -33.87 -25.77
C GLN A 13 -3.30 -34.21 -26.91
N ILE A 14 -2.22 -33.43 -27.09
CA ILE A 14 -1.19 -33.73 -28.10
C ILE A 14 -0.56 -35.10 -27.83
N ILE A 15 -0.21 -35.39 -26.57
CA ILE A 15 0.43 -36.66 -26.20
C ILE A 15 -0.56 -37.82 -26.31
N ALA A 16 -1.78 -37.68 -25.79
CA ALA A 16 -2.79 -38.73 -25.89
C ALA A 16 -3.05 -39.14 -27.34
N LEU A 17 -3.19 -38.16 -28.26
CA LEU A 17 -3.38 -38.45 -29.68
C LEU A 17 -2.12 -39.05 -30.34
N HIS A 18 -0.93 -38.71 -29.86
CA HIS A 18 0.31 -39.32 -30.32
C HIS A 18 0.42 -40.78 -29.88
N ASP A 19 0.05 -41.08 -28.64
CA ASP A 19 0.04 -42.44 -28.07
C ASP A 19 -1.00 -43.34 -28.76
N GLU A 20 -2.09 -42.76 -29.28
CA GLU A 20 -3.06 -43.41 -30.18
C GLU A 20 -2.48 -43.73 -31.58
N GLY A 21 -1.24 -43.32 -31.89
CA GLY A 21 -0.56 -43.57 -33.17
C GLY A 21 -0.91 -42.57 -34.29
N LEU A 22 -1.55 -41.43 -33.97
CA LEU A 22 -1.87 -40.43 -34.98
C LEU A 22 -0.63 -39.66 -35.43
N SER A 23 -0.52 -39.39 -36.73
CA SER A 23 0.57 -38.58 -37.26
C SER A 23 0.52 -37.13 -36.76
N SER A 24 1.68 -36.49 -36.56
CA SER A 24 1.76 -35.10 -36.10
C SER A 24 0.99 -34.10 -36.99
N ARG A 25 0.78 -34.41 -38.28
CA ARG A 25 -0.02 -33.60 -39.20
C ARG A 25 -1.51 -33.64 -38.85
N VAL A 26 -2.04 -34.82 -38.53
CA VAL A 26 -3.45 -35.01 -38.15
C VAL A 26 -3.71 -34.36 -36.79
N ILE A 27 -2.79 -34.53 -35.83
CA ILE A 27 -2.88 -33.89 -34.51
C ILE A 27 -2.92 -32.36 -34.64
N ALA A 28 -2.04 -31.79 -35.47
CA ALA A 28 -1.99 -30.35 -35.73
C ALA A 28 -3.31 -29.79 -36.28
N GLN A 29 -3.93 -30.51 -37.23
CA GLN A 29 -5.23 -30.14 -37.80
C GLN A 29 -6.37 -30.26 -36.78
N ARG A 30 -6.42 -31.38 -36.03
CA ARG A 30 -7.49 -31.66 -35.06
C ARG A 30 -7.50 -30.67 -33.88
N LEU A 31 -6.33 -30.26 -33.41
CA LEU A 31 -6.17 -29.37 -32.26
C LEU A 31 -5.93 -27.90 -32.65
N ALA A 32 -5.96 -27.57 -33.94
CA ALA A 32 -5.66 -26.24 -34.48
C ALA A 32 -4.36 -25.62 -33.91
N VAL A 33 -3.29 -26.41 -33.87
CA VAL A 33 -1.94 -26.00 -33.42
C VAL A 33 -0.91 -26.27 -34.52
N SER A 34 0.21 -25.55 -34.50
CA SER A 34 1.26 -25.76 -35.50
C SER A 34 1.91 -27.14 -35.35
N ARG A 35 2.29 -27.76 -36.49
CA ARG A 35 3.03 -29.03 -36.50
C ARG A 35 4.31 -28.96 -35.66
N THR A 36 5.00 -27.83 -35.69
CA THR A 36 6.20 -27.55 -34.88
C THR A 36 5.91 -27.61 -33.37
N THR A 37 4.74 -27.14 -32.94
CA THR A 37 4.34 -27.20 -31.53
C THR A 37 4.06 -28.64 -31.12
N VAL A 38 3.39 -29.41 -31.97
CA VAL A 38 3.12 -30.84 -31.75
C VAL A 38 4.43 -31.62 -31.57
N GLN A 39 5.35 -31.50 -32.54
CA GLN A 39 6.65 -32.18 -32.48
C GLN A 39 7.48 -31.76 -31.26
N LYS A 40 7.49 -30.46 -30.94
CA LYS A 40 8.19 -29.94 -29.76
C LYS A 40 7.69 -30.58 -28.46
N TRP A 41 6.37 -30.75 -28.31
CA TRP A 41 5.80 -31.32 -27.09
C TRP A 41 5.93 -32.84 -27.00
N ILE A 42 5.85 -33.55 -28.13
CA ILE A 42 6.16 -34.99 -28.18
C ILE A 42 7.60 -35.22 -27.73
N HIS A 43 8.56 -34.58 -28.39
CA HIS A 43 9.98 -34.75 -28.08
C HIS A 43 10.31 -34.38 -26.63
N ARG A 44 9.78 -33.24 -26.14
CA ARG A 44 9.97 -32.83 -24.75
C ARG A 44 9.35 -33.83 -23.76
N HIS A 45 8.23 -34.45 -24.10
CA HIS A 45 7.58 -35.43 -23.25
C HIS A 45 8.39 -36.74 -23.21
N GLU A 46 8.93 -37.18 -24.33
CA GLU A 46 9.84 -38.33 -24.41
C GLU A 46 11.13 -38.10 -23.59
N GLU A 47 11.68 -36.88 -23.61
CA GLU A 47 12.91 -36.56 -22.87
C GLU A 47 12.70 -36.33 -21.36
N ILE A 48 11.66 -35.57 -20.97
CA ILE A 48 11.50 -35.02 -19.61
C ILE A 48 10.27 -35.61 -18.88
N GLY A 49 9.28 -36.10 -19.62
CA GLY A 49 8.03 -36.65 -19.05
C GLY A 49 7.12 -35.62 -18.37
N ASN A 50 7.37 -34.31 -18.51
CA ASN A 50 6.54 -33.26 -17.91
C ASN A 50 5.88 -32.33 -18.93
N LEU A 51 4.68 -31.86 -18.57
CA LEU A 51 3.89 -30.91 -19.37
C LEU A 51 4.00 -29.46 -18.92
N LEU A 52 4.85 -29.21 -17.93
CA LEU A 52 5.01 -27.90 -17.32
C LEU A 52 5.97 -27.05 -18.14
N ASP A 53 5.78 -25.73 -18.07
CA ASP A 53 6.76 -24.79 -18.59
C ASP A 53 8.06 -24.95 -17.81
N ALA A 54 9.20 -24.85 -18.50
CA ALA A 54 10.48 -24.82 -17.82
C ALA A 54 10.56 -23.55 -16.95
N GLU A 55 11.23 -23.66 -15.81
CA GLU A 55 11.49 -22.50 -14.98
C GLU A 55 12.27 -21.46 -15.80
N ARG A 56 11.72 -20.24 -15.85
CA ARG A 56 12.35 -19.16 -16.61
C ARG A 56 13.56 -18.70 -15.82
N ARG A 57 14.72 -18.66 -16.49
CA ARG A 57 15.91 -18.05 -15.90
C ARG A 57 15.59 -16.59 -15.53
N PRO A 58 15.80 -16.19 -14.27
CA PRO A 58 15.53 -14.82 -13.88
C PRO A 58 16.50 -13.88 -14.58
N ARG A 59 16.07 -12.63 -14.78
CA ARG A 59 16.96 -11.59 -15.31
C ARG A 59 18.12 -11.38 -14.32
N PRO A 60 19.38 -11.32 -14.79
CA PRO A 60 20.52 -11.08 -13.92
C PRO A 60 20.37 -9.74 -13.20
N ARG A 61 20.84 -9.72 -11.95
CA ARG A 61 20.81 -8.53 -11.09
C ARG A 61 21.97 -7.61 -11.47
N LEU A 62 21.72 -6.30 -11.38
CA LEU A 62 22.77 -5.28 -11.55
C LEU A 62 23.64 -5.12 -10.30
N THR A 63 23.11 -5.49 -9.13
CA THR A 63 23.84 -5.41 -7.86
C THR A 63 24.49 -6.73 -7.50
N SER A 64 25.65 -6.67 -6.85
CA SER A 64 26.31 -7.83 -6.25
C SER A 64 25.82 -8.10 -4.82
N ARG A 65 26.09 -9.30 -4.30
CA ARG A 65 25.76 -9.66 -2.91
C ARG A 65 26.43 -8.72 -1.90
N ALA A 66 27.70 -8.38 -2.11
CA ALA A 66 28.44 -7.46 -1.23
C ALA A 66 27.81 -6.05 -1.22
N GLN A 67 27.31 -5.56 -2.36
CA GLN A 67 26.58 -4.30 -2.42
C GLN A 67 25.24 -4.38 -1.69
N ASP A 68 24.51 -5.48 -1.84
CA ASP A 68 23.24 -5.71 -1.14
C ASP A 68 23.44 -5.77 0.38
N GLU A 69 24.55 -6.36 0.86
CA GLU A 69 24.95 -6.38 2.27
C GLU A 69 25.33 -4.97 2.78
N ALA A 70 26.12 -4.21 2.00
CA ALA A 70 26.46 -2.84 2.33
C ALA A 70 25.22 -1.92 2.41
N ILE A 71 24.23 -2.12 1.54
CA ILE A 71 22.93 -1.41 1.57
C ILE A 71 22.19 -1.72 2.88
N GLN A 72 22.21 -2.97 3.35
CA GLN A 72 21.55 -3.36 4.60
C GLN A 72 22.26 -2.77 5.81
N GLN A 73 23.60 -2.85 5.83
CA GLN A 73 24.40 -2.31 6.93
C GLN A 73 24.21 -0.79 7.07
N ALA A 74 24.19 -0.10 5.93
CA ALA A 74 23.90 1.33 5.85
C ALA A 74 22.62 1.76 6.60
N VAL A 75 21.57 0.92 6.61
CA VAL A 75 20.31 1.19 7.31
C VAL A 75 20.38 0.80 8.79
N ARG A 76 21.19 -0.21 9.14
CA ARG A 76 21.41 -0.59 10.54
C ARG A 76 22.18 0.49 11.30
N ASP A 77 23.16 1.10 10.64
CA ASP A 77 23.98 2.17 11.23
C ASP A 77 23.17 3.47 11.41
N ASP A 78 22.33 3.81 10.43
CA ASP A 78 21.44 4.97 10.49
C ASP A 78 20.05 4.63 9.92
N PRO A 79 19.09 4.22 10.78
CA PRO A 79 17.74 3.86 10.36
C PRO A 79 16.93 4.98 9.71
N PHE A 80 17.36 6.23 9.85
CA PHE A 80 16.66 7.40 9.29
C PHE A 80 17.18 7.80 7.90
N THR A 81 18.22 7.12 7.39
CA THR A 81 18.72 7.41 6.05
C THR A 81 17.74 7.03 4.94
N ASN A 82 17.72 7.85 3.89
CA ASN A 82 16.93 7.60 2.70
C ASN A 82 17.74 6.82 1.63
N ALA A 83 17.04 6.13 0.73
CA ALA A 83 17.66 5.31 -0.32
C ALA A 83 18.56 6.09 -1.30
N VAL A 84 18.32 7.38 -1.50
CA VAL A 84 19.15 8.23 -2.37
C VAL A 84 20.49 8.52 -1.71
N SER A 85 20.47 8.82 -0.40
CA SER A 85 21.66 9.02 0.42
C SER A 85 22.48 7.74 0.52
N ILE A 86 21.83 6.58 0.73
CA ILE A 86 22.52 5.27 0.75
C ILE A 86 23.21 5.01 -0.59
N ARG A 87 22.51 5.23 -1.71
CA ARG A 87 23.10 5.11 -3.05
C ARG A 87 24.33 5.99 -3.20
N LYS A 88 24.24 7.27 -2.82
CA LYS A 88 25.33 8.24 -2.93
C LYS A 88 26.51 7.84 -2.04
N ARG A 89 26.26 7.47 -0.79
CA ARG A 89 27.26 7.03 0.19
C ARG A 89 28.05 5.82 -0.30
N LEU A 90 27.36 4.85 -0.87
CA LEU A 90 27.95 3.61 -1.40
C LEU A 90 28.42 3.74 -2.87
N ARG A 91 28.34 4.93 -3.48
CA ARG A 91 28.72 5.22 -4.88
C ARG A 91 28.16 4.20 -5.89
N LEU A 92 26.93 3.73 -5.66
CA LEU A 92 26.32 2.70 -6.50
C LEU A 92 25.79 3.30 -7.80
N ASN A 93 26.20 2.71 -8.94
CA ASN A 93 25.67 3.06 -10.27
C ASN A 93 24.31 2.39 -10.53
N VAL A 94 23.33 2.63 -9.65
CA VAL A 94 21.98 2.09 -9.76
C VAL A 94 20.93 3.17 -9.49
N ASN A 95 19.70 2.96 -9.93
CA ASN A 95 18.60 3.82 -9.51
C ASN A 95 18.34 3.63 -7.99
N ALA A 96 17.99 4.70 -7.27
CA ALA A 96 17.55 4.63 -5.87
C ALA A 96 16.39 3.62 -5.67
N GLN A 97 15.56 3.38 -6.68
CA GLN A 97 14.52 2.35 -6.64
C GLN A 97 15.09 0.93 -6.53
N THR A 98 16.26 0.65 -7.12
CA THR A 98 16.95 -0.63 -6.94
C THR A 98 17.36 -0.81 -5.48
N VAL A 99 17.91 0.24 -4.84
CA VAL A 99 18.24 0.22 -3.41
C VAL A 99 17.01 -0.06 -2.56
N ARG A 100 15.87 0.62 -2.82
CA ARG A 100 14.61 0.33 -2.12
C ARG A 100 14.14 -1.11 -2.31
N ARG A 101 14.28 -1.67 -3.51
CA ARG A 101 13.93 -3.07 -3.77
C ARG A 101 14.80 -4.02 -2.93
N ARG A 102 16.10 -3.78 -2.84
CA ARG A 102 17.02 -4.59 -1.99
C ARG A 102 16.66 -4.53 -0.52
N LEU A 103 16.33 -3.34 -0.02
CA LEU A 103 15.87 -3.20 1.36
C LEU A 103 14.57 -4.01 1.61
N ARG A 104 13.60 -3.96 0.69
CA ARG A 104 12.37 -4.75 0.82
C ARG A 104 12.60 -6.25 0.74
N GLU A 105 13.49 -6.71 -0.14
CA GLU A 105 13.88 -8.13 -0.24
C GLU A 105 14.49 -8.61 1.09
N ALA A 106 15.23 -7.74 1.79
CA ALA A 106 15.77 -8.00 3.13
C ALA A 106 14.75 -7.76 4.28
N GLY A 107 13.48 -7.50 3.98
CA GLY A 107 12.44 -7.24 4.99
C GLY A 107 12.49 -5.84 5.62
N LEU A 108 13.42 -4.98 5.20
CA LEU A 108 13.57 -3.62 5.72
C LEU A 108 12.58 -2.67 5.02
N ARG A 109 11.68 -2.09 5.82
CA ARG A 109 10.69 -1.12 5.37
C ARG A 109 10.85 0.19 6.13
N HIS A 110 10.68 1.29 5.40
CA HIS A 110 10.57 2.60 6.02
C HIS A 110 9.32 2.67 6.92
N ARG A 111 9.48 3.25 8.10
CA ARG A 111 8.42 3.55 9.06
C ARG A 111 8.54 5.00 9.50
N ILE A 112 7.42 5.59 9.91
CA ILE A 112 7.40 6.93 10.51
C ILE A 112 7.81 6.76 11.98
N PRO A 113 8.84 7.47 12.47
CA PRO A 113 9.20 7.41 13.88
C PRO A 113 8.10 8.02 14.76
N ALA A 114 7.89 7.40 15.92
CA ALA A 114 6.99 7.95 16.93
C ALA A 114 7.53 9.29 17.43
N ARG A 115 6.66 10.31 17.47
CA ARG A 115 6.97 11.59 18.13
C ARG A 115 6.96 11.36 19.63
N LYS A 116 8.08 11.67 20.29
CA LYS A 116 8.24 11.57 21.75
C LYS A 116 8.93 12.83 22.27
N GLU A 117 8.57 13.24 23.47
CA GLU A 117 9.29 14.28 24.19
C GLU A 117 10.72 13.82 24.48
N ARG A 118 11.67 14.75 24.37
CA ARG A 118 13.08 14.46 24.68
C ARG A 118 13.23 14.41 26.20
N LEU A 119 13.64 13.25 26.71
CA LEU A 119 13.93 13.08 28.14
C LEU A 119 15.39 13.43 28.42
N SER A 120 15.61 14.30 29.41
CA SER A 120 16.92 14.48 30.04
C SER A 120 17.33 13.21 30.79
N GLU A 121 18.61 13.09 31.14
CA GLU A 121 19.09 11.95 31.93
C GLU A 121 18.43 11.88 33.32
N GLU A 122 18.20 13.03 33.95
CA GLU A 122 17.47 13.12 35.22
C GLU A 122 16.03 12.59 35.10
N HIS A 123 15.30 12.98 34.04
CA HIS A 123 13.95 12.46 33.79
C HIS A 123 13.95 10.94 33.59
N ARG A 124 14.97 10.39 32.91
CA ARG A 124 15.09 8.94 32.69
C ARG A 124 15.33 8.20 34.01
N ALA A 125 16.26 8.71 34.82
CA ALA A 125 16.58 8.14 36.12
C ALA A 125 15.37 8.15 37.06
N ALA A 126 14.67 9.29 37.16
CA ALA A 126 13.48 9.43 38.00
C ALA A 126 12.34 8.50 37.54
N ARG A 127 12.07 8.43 36.22
CA ARG A 127 11.05 7.52 35.67
C ARG A 127 11.41 6.06 35.89
N LEU A 128 12.69 5.67 35.76
CA LEU A 128 13.15 4.31 36.00
C LEU A 128 13.04 3.91 37.48
N ALA A 129 13.44 4.80 38.39
CA ALA A 129 13.30 4.59 39.83
C ALA A 129 11.83 4.40 40.22
N TYR A 130 10.95 5.27 39.71
CA TYR A 130 9.50 5.14 39.88
C TYR A 130 8.99 3.80 39.34
N ALA A 131 9.32 3.44 38.09
CA ALA A 131 8.88 2.18 37.50
C ALA A 131 9.32 0.96 38.34
N ARG A 132 10.57 0.93 38.81
CA ARG A 132 11.09 -0.15 39.67
C ARG A 132 10.37 -0.24 41.01
N GLN A 133 10.00 0.89 41.60
CA GLN A 133 9.29 0.92 42.89
C GLN A 133 7.88 0.29 42.80
N TYR A 134 7.23 0.40 41.64
CA TYR A 134 5.82 0.01 41.46
C TYR A 134 5.61 -1.22 40.56
N VAL A 135 6.65 -1.78 39.92
CA VAL A 135 6.52 -2.92 38.99
C VAL A 135 5.95 -4.18 39.63
N ASP A 136 6.35 -4.47 40.88
CA ASP A 136 5.94 -5.68 41.61
C ASP A 136 4.64 -5.48 42.42
N LYS A 137 3.97 -4.33 42.27
CA LYS A 137 2.73 -4.06 43.00
C LYS A 137 1.57 -4.85 42.38
N GLY A 138 0.90 -5.63 43.22
CA GLY A 138 -0.26 -6.42 42.85
C GLY A 138 -1.53 -5.59 42.61
N LEU A 139 -2.57 -6.24 42.09
CA LEU A 139 -3.83 -5.58 41.70
C LEU A 139 -4.55 -4.87 42.86
N ASP A 140 -4.46 -5.39 44.09
CA ASP A 140 -5.07 -4.75 45.28
C ASP A 140 -4.46 -3.37 45.60
N PHE A 141 -3.18 -3.17 45.28
CA PHE A 141 -2.58 -1.84 45.39
C PHE A 141 -3.17 -0.90 44.33
N TRP A 142 -3.20 -1.34 43.07
CA TRP A 142 -3.66 -0.52 41.96
C TRP A 142 -5.17 -0.22 42.01
N SER A 143 -5.99 -1.09 42.60
CA SER A 143 -7.44 -0.86 42.76
C SER A 143 -7.74 0.33 43.67
N ARG A 144 -6.77 0.74 44.51
CA ARG A 144 -6.88 1.88 45.43
C ARG A 144 -6.29 3.18 44.85
N VAL A 145 -5.65 3.12 43.69
CA VAL A 145 -4.99 4.27 43.07
C VAL A 145 -5.93 4.96 42.09
N MET A 146 -6.16 6.26 42.29
CA MET A 146 -6.88 7.12 41.35
C MET A 146 -5.88 7.96 40.56
N PHE A 147 -5.94 7.89 39.23
CA PHE A 147 -5.13 8.74 38.35
C PHE A 147 -5.94 9.97 37.94
N THR A 148 -5.34 11.15 38.12
CA THR A 148 -5.90 12.43 37.67
C THR A 148 -4.96 13.07 36.66
N GLY A 149 -5.52 13.79 35.69
CA GLY A 149 -4.75 14.54 34.70
C GLY A 149 -5.61 15.58 34.02
N GLU A 150 -4.97 16.63 33.51
CA GLU A 150 -5.66 17.71 32.83
C GLU A 150 -5.38 17.65 31.33
N LYS A 151 -6.38 17.98 30.52
CA LYS A 151 -6.24 18.05 29.07
C LYS A 151 -6.97 19.26 28.52
N ASN A 152 -6.28 20.03 27.69
CA ASN A 152 -6.90 21.11 26.94
C ASN A 152 -7.76 20.54 25.79
N ILE A 153 -9.03 20.94 25.74
CA ILE A 153 -9.94 20.62 24.66
C ILE A 153 -10.21 21.90 23.88
N GLN A 154 -9.68 21.96 22.66
CA GLN A 154 -9.93 23.10 21.79
C GLN A 154 -11.26 22.90 21.05
N GLN A 155 -12.18 23.85 21.18
CA GLN A 155 -13.40 23.88 20.39
C GLN A 155 -13.06 24.21 18.94
N HIS A 156 -13.63 23.47 18.00
CA HIS A 156 -13.47 23.70 16.56
C HIS A 156 -13.96 25.10 16.20
N LYS A 157 -13.07 25.97 15.71
CA LYS A 157 -13.47 27.28 15.17
C LYS A 157 -14.06 27.05 13.77
N PRO A 158 -15.31 27.46 13.50
CA PRO A 158 -15.84 27.40 12.14
C PRO A 158 -14.96 28.24 11.20
N TRP A 159 -14.76 27.75 9.98
CA TRP A 159 -13.86 28.31 8.97
C TRP A 159 -14.11 29.78 8.61
N ASN A 160 -15.27 30.33 8.99
CA ASN A 160 -15.62 31.73 8.82
C ASN A 160 -16.04 32.34 10.17
N ARG A 161 -15.13 33.03 10.85
CA ARG A 161 -15.50 34.15 11.73
C ARG A 161 -14.90 35.42 11.13
N PRO A 162 -15.72 36.40 10.72
CA PRO A 162 -15.23 37.78 10.68
C PRO A 162 -14.77 38.14 12.09
N GLN A 163 -13.68 38.90 12.22
CA GLN A 163 -13.30 39.53 13.48
C GLN A 163 -14.55 40.23 14.03
N MET A 164 -15.01 39.83 15.21
CA MET A 164 -15.91 40.71 15.96
C MET A 164 -15.05 41.91 16.36
N GLU A 165 -15.17 42.98 15.58
CA GLU A 165 -14.92 44.31 16.12
C GLU A 165 -15.79 44.41 17.38
N THR A 166 -15.17 44.77 18.49
CA THR A 166 -15.79 45.04 19.78
C THR A 166 -17.03 45.91 19.60
N LEU A 167 -18.21 45.28 19.58
CA LEU A 167 -19.48 45.98 19.75
C LEU A 167 -19.65 46.23 21.23
N TYR A 168 -19.34 47.46 21.65
CA TYR A 168 -19.81 48.01 22.90
C TYR A 168 -21.33 47.84 22.93
N ILE A 169 -21.83 47.07 23.91
CA ILE A 169 -23.25 47.05 24.21
C ILE A 169 -23.55 48.35 24.95
N THR A 170 -23.86 49.41 24.23
CA THR A 170 -24.62 50.51 24.83
C THR A 170 -26.08 50.06 24.87
N HIS A 171 -26.60 49.95 26.09
CA HIS A 171 -28.01 49.74 26.38
C HIS A 171 -28.85 50.74 25.59
N GLU A 172 -29.65 50.27 24.64
CA GLU A 172 -31.04 50.67 24.43
C GLU A 172 -31.65 49.89 23.26
N CYS A 173 -32.90 49.50 23.48
CA CYS A 173 -33.61 48.47 22.73
C CYS A 173 -34.19 48.97 21.39
N ALA A 174 -34.50 47.97 20.55
CA ALA A 174 -35.61 47.89 19.59
C ALA A 174 -35.23 47.90 18.09
N ASN A 175 -35.80 46.90 17.40
CA ASN A 175 -35.92 46.72 15.96
C ASN A 175 -34.68 46.21 15.20
N ILE A 176 -34.40 44.91 15.31
CA ILE A 176 -33.61 44.20 14.31
C ILE A 176 -34.52 43.86 13.14
N VAL A 177 -34.49 44.67 12.09
CA VAL A 177 -34.92 44.27 10.75
C VAL A 177 -33.87 43.29 10.22
N ILE A 178 -34.24 42.03 9.98
CA ILE A 178 -33.37 41.06 9.32
C ILE A 178 -33.29 41.43 7.83
N PRO A 179 -32.13 41.86 7.28
CA PRO A 179 -32.01 42.09 5.86
C PRO A 179 -31.98 40.75 5.13
N GLN A 180 -32.88 40.55 4.18
CA GLN A 180 -32.84 39.43 3.23
C GLN A 180 -31.48 39.43 2.52
N LEU A 181 -30.69 38.38 2.74
CA LEU A 181 -29.37 38.20 2.12
C LEU A 181 -29.53 38.12 0.60
N ARG A 182 -29.03 39.13 -0.12
CA ARG A 182 -28.84 39.03 -1.57
C ARG A 182 -27.73 38.02 -1.87
N PRO A 183 -27.92 37.08 -2.81
CA PRO A 183 -26.86 36.17 -3.20
C PRO A 183 -25.73 36.95 -3.91
N SER A 184 -24.52 36.79 -3.38
CA SER A 184 -23.30 37.39 -3.93
C SER A 184 -23.00 36.82 -5.31
N LYS A 185 -22.99 37.70 -6.32
CA LYS A 185 -22.47 37.41 -7.66
C LYS A 185 -20.95 37.50 -7.61
N HIS A 186 -20.26 36.40 -7.31
CA HIS A 186 -18.87 36.15 -7.74
C HIS A 186 -18.44 34.71 -7.42
N ILE A 187 -18.66 33.79 -8.37
CA ILE A 187 -17.89 32.54 -8.46
C ILE A 187 -17.16 32.62 -9.79
N ARG A 188 -15.86 32.98 -9.78
CA ARG A 188 -14.99 32.81 -10.94
C ARG A 188 -14.46 31.38 -10.93
N GLY A 189 -14.93 30.62 -11.94
CA GLY A 189 -14.45 29.34 -12.47
C GLY A 189 -13.40 28.56 -11.70
N GLY A 190 -13.83 27.48 -11.06
CA GLY A 190 -12.99 26.31 -10.79
C GLY A 190 -13.50 25.16 -11.65
N GLN A 191 -12.65 24.63 -12.52
CA GLN A 191 -12.95 23.54 -13.46
C GLN A 191 -13.66 22.36 -12.79
N GLU A 192 -14.84 22.03 -13.31
CA GLU A 192 -15.51 20.77 -13.04
C GLU A 192 -14.70 19.63 -13.68
N ARG A 193 -14.18 18.73 -12.85
CA ARG A 193 -13.75 17.40 -13.28
C ARG A 193 -15.00 16.55 -13.37
N THR A 194 -15.43 16.23 -14.58
CA THR A 194 -16.44 15.20 -14.84
C THR A 194 -15.85 13.84 -14.51
N CYS A 195 -16.26 13.28 -13.37
CA CYS A 195 -16.07 11.87 -13.08
C CYS A 195 -17.29 11.13 -13.66
N HIS A 196 -17.10 10.42 -14.77
CA HIS A 196 -18.04 9.39 -15.20
C HIS A 196 -18.00 8.25 -14.17
N GLY A 197 -19.04 8.18 -13.35
CA GLY A 197 -19.33 7.05 -12.48
C GLY A 197 -20.62 6.39 -12.95
N GLU A 198 -20.50 5.16 -13.40
CA GLU A 198 -21.58 4.27 -13.81
C GLU A 198 -22.61 4.12 -12.68
N GLY A 199 -23.85 4.52 -12.96
CA GLY A 199 -25.00 4.29 -12.09
C GLY A 199 -25.72 3.03 -12.52
N LEU A 200 -25.69 2.02 -11.63
CA LEU A 200 -26.53 0.83 -11.67
C LEU A 200 -28.00 1.26 -11.71
N GLY A 201 -28.67 0.97 -12.83
CA GLY A 201 -30.11 1.17 -12.99
C GLY A 201 -30.88 0.14 -12.17
N VAL A 202 -31.68 0.64 -11.25
CA VAL A 202 -32.63 -0.10 -10.43
C VAL A 202 -33.86 -0.50 -11.25
N ASP A 203 -34.27 -1.75 -11.07
CA ASP A 203 -35.52 -2.34 -11.53
C ASP A 203 -36.74 -1.52 -11.08
N LEU A 204 -37.61 -1.19 -12.02
CA LEU A 204 -38.98 -0.72 -11.78
C LEU A 204 -39.96 -1.63 -12.53
N HIS A 205 -40.49 -2.59 -11.78
CA HIS A 205 -41.70 -3.32 -12.15
C HIS A 205 -42.94 -2.47 -11.79
N SER A 206 -43.79 -2.15 -12.78
CA SER A 206 -45.22 -2.52 -12.76
C SER A 206 -46.03 -1.90 -13.91
N ARG A 207 -46.60 -2.81 -14.71
CA ARG A 207 -48.04 -2.94 -15.07
C ARG A 207 -48.76 -1.74 -15.71
N HIS A 208 -49.15 -1.89 -16.98
CA HIS A 208 -50.51 -2.23 -17.46
C HIS A 208 -50.78 -1.64 -18.86
N GLY A 209 -51.44 -2.43 -19.72
CA GLY A 209 -51.93 -2.04 -21.04
C GLY A 209 -51.55 -3.03 -22.11
#